data_AF-A0A7S0B8E1-F1
#
_entry.id   AF-A0A7S0B8E1-F1
#
_cell.length_a   1.000
_cell.length_b   1.000
_cell.length_c   1.000
_cell.angle_alpha   90.00
_cell.angle_beta   90.00
_cell.angle_gamma   90.00
#
_symmetry.space_group_name_H-M   'P 1'
#
loop_
_entity.id
_entity.type
_entity.pdbx_description
1 polymer ?
#
loop_
_entity_poly.entity_id
_entity_poly.type
_entity_poly.pdbx_seq_one_letter_code
_entity_poly.pdbx_strand_id
1 'polypeptide(L)'
;LVAAVHAVVFLVAALVVSRKAAPTGSGSPEGGSGRAGLTLIAAIVVIEVLSWMTLGSLAAGGSLALKVALLSGAAVPYTMSLSVLLLRRPFEPLAWAGALLVAIGVACCGLGSLPGIRTAAQAALLVGAFIMPGLTLVGREVLLKGSPLLKESPSVGLAAGALLVSVAQLAATLLSQGWGAPSWAAVVAPLYSSGAALLWQYIAVSAALRLSLVWAVQASSACAVQLVNALAVPLGAAVLAPASARNLLALGLSAVGAALYCWARLEQPQAAARIEQAELSPEAKVKKTQMSFLEELKAAQQEEEMEKQREKEEAQKRLAMQQRKEARLNRLKERWLEEEAKQMAMNEDQQDAAVPRMYIEEEDDYVEDRKSTLEAPREVVAPLTSEELKQIEMDEASLGTMWKKWMMENPNEWRKQEAAARQGDAA
;
A
#
# COMPACT_ATOMS: atom_id res chain seq x y z
N LEU A 1 -37.69 -1.84 -22.05
CA LEU A 1 -37.87 -1.32 -20.68
C LEU A 1 -37.17 -2.21 -19.65
N VAL A 2 -37.57 -3.49 -19.51
CA VAL A 2 -36.98 -4.42 -18.51
C VAL A 2 -35.46 -4.54 -18.63
N ALA A 3 -34.91 -4.78 -19.82
CA ALA A 3 -33.44 -4.85 -20.01
C ALA A 3 -32.71 -3.53 -19.66
N ALA A 4 -33.33 -2.38 -19.91
CA ALA A 4 -32.77 -1.07 -19.56
C ALA A 4 -32.80 -0.85 -18.04
N VAL A 5 -33.88 -1.23 -17.37
CA VAL A 5 -33.99 -1.18 -15.90
C VAL A 5 -32.93 -2.09 -15.26
N HIS A 6 -32.71 -3.29 -15.79
CA HIS A 6 -31.70 -4.21 -15.28
C HIS A 6 -30.27 -3.73 -15.54
N ALA A 7 -30.00 -3.14 -16.70
CA ALA A 7 -28.71 -2.50 -17.00
C ALA A 7 -28.44 -1.32 -16.04
N VAL A 8 -29.46 -0.52 -15.71
CA VAL A 8 -29.36 0.57 -14.73
C VAL A 8 -29.15 0.03 -13.32
N VAL A 9 -29.90 -0.98 -12.89
CA VAL A 9 -29.73 -1.62 -11.57
C VAL A 9 -28.34 -2.23 -11.43
N PHE A 10 -27.82 -2.87 -12.48
CA PHE A 10 -26.45 -3.37 -12.49
C PHE A 10 -25.42 -2.25 -12.47
N LEU A 11 -25.60 -1.19 -13.27
CA LEU A 11 -24.71 -0.04 -13.26
C LEU A 11 -24.66 0.57 -11.85
N VAL A 12 -25.81 0.71 -11.19
CA VAL A 12 -25.92 1.18 -9.80
C VAL A 12 -25.23 0.21 -8.84
N ALA A 13 -25.46 -1.10 -8.95
CA ALA A 13 -24.83 -2.10 -8.10
C ALA A 13 -23.30 -2.12 -8.28
N ALA A 14 -22.82 -2.08 -9.52
CA ALA A 14 -21.41 -2.04 -9.87
C ALA A 14 -20.74 -0.74 -9.39
N LEU A 15 -21.42 0.41 -9.51
CA LEU A 15 -20.96 1.69 -8.97
C LEU A 15 -20.91 1.68 -7.44
N VAL A 16 -21.89 1.09 -6.77
CA VAL A 16 -21.93 0.96 -5.29
C VAL A 16 -20.80 0.03 -4.81
N VAL A 17 -20.56 -1.08 -5.50
CA VAL A 17 -19.49 -2.02 -5.18
C VAL A 17 -18.11 -1.42 -5.48
N SER A 18 -17.93 -0.75 -6.62
CA SER A 18 -16.69 -0.07 -6.98
C SER A 18 -16.35 1.08 -6.02
N ARG A 19 -17.35 1.82 -5.52
CA ARG A 19 -17.15 2.84 -4.47
C ARG A 19 -16.78 2.24 -3.11
N LYS A 20 -17.24 1.03 -2.77
CA LYS A 20 -16.90 0.33 -1.52
C LYS A 20 -15.56 -0.40 -1.57
N ALA A 21 -15.08 -0.77 -2.76
CA ALA A 21 -13.77 -1.38 -2.95
C ALA A 21 -12.61 -0.36 -2.87
N ALA A 22 -12.91 0.95 -2.95
CA ALA A 22 -11.94 1.99 -2.65
C ALA A 22 -11.55 1.91 -1.15
N PRO A 23 -10.25 1.84 -0.81
CA PRO A 23 -9.80 1.76 0.57
C PRO A 23 -10.15 3.06 1.27
N THR A 24 -11.29 3.07 1.96
CA THR A 24 -11.59 4.11 2.93
C THR A 24 -10.79 3.76 4.16
N GLY A 25 -9.74 4.55 4.44
CA GLY A 25 -8.75 4.34 5.50
C GLY A 25 -9.27 4.43 6.93
N SER A 26 -10.50 3.97 7.21
CA SER A 26 -11.04 3.86 8.56
C SER A 26 -10.94 2.40 9.01
N GLY A 27 -10.00 2.14 9.91
CA GLY A 27 -9.64 0.81 10.42
C GLY A 27 -10.72 0.12 11.25
N SER A 28 -11.77 -0.37 10.61
CA SER A 28 -12.62 -1.41 11.18
C SER A 28 -12.63 -2.61 10.23
N PRO A 29 -11.84 -3.65 10.52
CA PRO A 29 -11.94 -4.91 9.83
C PRO A 29 -13.19 -5.65 10.36
N GLU A 30 -13.70 -6.57 9.56
CA GLU A 30 -14.68 -7.60 9.95
C GLU A 30 -16.17 -7.19 9.84
N GLY A 31 -16.79 -7.53 8.70
CA GLY A 31 -18.24 -7.73 8.61
C GLY A 31 -18.90 -7.25 7.32
N GLY A 32 -18.31 -6.26 6.62
CA GLY A 32 -18.98 -5.58 5.51
C GLY A 32 -18.71 -6.12 4.08
N SER A 33 -17.60 -6.84 3.86
CA SER A 33 -17.13 -7.13 2.49
C SER A 33 -17.92 -8.23 1.79
N GLY A 34 -18.42 -9.23 2.52
CA GLY A 34 -19.13 -10.38 1.94
C GLY A 34 -20.43 -10.01 1.22
N ARG A 35 -21.19 -9.05 1.76
CA ARG A 35 -22.47 -8.61 1.17
C ARG A 35 -22.28 -7.88 -0.16
N ALA A 36 -21.22 -7.07 -0.29
CA ALA A 36 -20.95 -6.35 -1.54
C ALA A 36 -20.55 -7.30 -2.67
N GLY A 37 -19.73 -8.32 -2.37
CA GLY A 37 -19.34 -9.35 -3.34
C GLY A 37 -20.54 -10.17 -3.84
N LEU A 38 -21.44 -10.58 -2.93
CA LEU A 38 -22.65 -11.33 -3.29
C LEU A 38 -23.60 -10.53 -4.19
N THR A 39 -23.79 -9.22 -3.91
CA THR A 39 -24.61 -8.35 -4.76
C THR A 39 -24.03 -8.21 -6.16
N LEU A 40 -22.70 -8.09 -6.29
CA LEU A 40 -22.04 -8.04 -7.60
C LEU A 40 -22.21 -9.36 -8.37
N ILE A 41 -22.00 -10.50 -7.70
CA ILE A 41 -22.20 -11.83 -8.28
C ILE A 41 -23.64 -11.96 -8.81
N ALA A 42 -24.64 -11.64 -7.98
CA ALA A 42 -26.04 -11.71 -8.36
C ALA A 42 -26.35 -10.80 -9.56
N ALA A 43 -25.81 -9.58 -9.57
CA ALA A 43 -25.99 -8.65 -10.68
C ALA A 43 -25.38 -9.17 -12.00
N ILE A 44 -24.18 -9.77 -11.94
CA ILE A 44 -23.52 -10.40 -13.10
C ILE A 44 -24.35 -11.57 -13.61
N VAL A 45 -24.84 -12.44 -12.73
CA VAL A 45 -25.69 -13.58 -13.10
C VAL A 45 -26.96 -13.10 -13.80
N VAL A 46 -27.65 -12.10 -13.24
CA VAL A 46 -28.87 -11.55 -13.84
C VAL A 46 -28.60 -10.95 -15.21
N ILE A 47 -27.52 -10.19 -15.37
CA ILE A 47 -27.14 -9.66 -16.69
C ILE A 47 -26.86 -10.80 -17.66
N GLU A 48 -26.14 -11.84 -17.23
CA GLU A 48 -25.87 -12.96 -18.12
C GLU A 48 -27.15 -13.66 -18.56
N VAL A 49 -28.05 -13.94 -17.62
CA VAL A 49 -29.37 -14.52 -17.93
C VAL A 49 -30.07 -13.70 -19.01
N LEU A 50 -30.14 -12.38 -18.82
CA LEU A 50 -30.76 -11.48 -19.79
C LEU A 50 -30.01 -11.45 -21.12
N SER A 51 -28.68 -11.46 -21.11
CA SER A 51 -27.85 -11.51 -22.32
C SER A 51 -28.18 -12.77 -23.12
N TRP A 52 -28.23 -13.93 -22.48
CA TRP A 52 -28.59 -15.19 -23.13
C TRP A 52 -30.02 -15.22 -23.66
N MET A 53 -30.99 -14.67 -22.92
CA MET A 53 -32.37 -14.54 -23.41
C MET A 53 -32.45 -13.64 -24.65
N THR A 54 -31.74 -12.51 -24.64
CA THR A 54 -31.69 -11.62 -25.80
C THR A 54 -31.03 -12.30 -27.00
N LEU A 55 -29.88 -12.95 -26.81
CA LEU A 55 -29.15 -13.66 -27.87
C LEU A 55 -29.95 -14.82 -28.45
N GLY A 56 -30.64 -15.61 -27.62
CA GLY A 56 -31.52 -16.69 -28.08
C GLY A 56 -32.66 -16.17 -28.96
N SER A 57 -33.28 -15.05 -28.55
CA SER A 57 -34.33 -14.39 -29.34
C SER A 57 -33.80 -13.82 -30.67
N LEU A 58 -32.53 -13.43 -30.71
CA LEU A 58 -31.86 -12.86 -31.89
C LEU A 58 -31.45 -13.93 -32.91
N ALA A 59 -31.00 -15.09 -32.43
CA ALA A 59 -30.60 -16.22 -33.26
C ALA A 59 -31.76 -16.73 -34.12
N ALA A 60 -32.99 -16.71 -33.59
CA ALA A 60 -34.21 -17.05 -34.34
C ALA A 60 -34.50 -16.07 -35.50
N GLY A 61 -33.93 -14.87 -35.47
CA GLY A 61 -34.22 -13.78 -36.41
C GLY A 61 -33.24 -13.59 -37.57
N GLY A 62 -32.20 -14.42 -37.71
CA GLY A 62 -31.22 -14.47 -38.82
C GLY A 62 -30.59 -13.13 -39.22
N SER A 63 -31.36 -12.30 -39.91
CA SER A 63 -31.06 -10.89 -40.21
C SER A 63 -30.69 -10.04 -38.99
N LEU A 64 -31.24 -10.32 -37.79
CA LEU A 64 -30.87 -9.59 -36.57
C LEU A 64 -29.49 -9.98 -36.04
N ALA A 65 -29.05 -11.23 -36.24
CA ALA A 65 -27.72 -11.66 -35.81
C ALA A 65 -26.61 -10.90 -36.55
N LEU A 66 -26.81 -10.62 -37.85
CA LEU A 66 -25.90 -9.78 -38.64
C LEU A 66 -25.81 -8.36 -38.07
N LYS A 67 -26.94 -7.77 -37.68
CA LYS A 67 -26.97 -6.43 -37.05
C LYS A 67 -26.19 -6.41 -35.74
N VAL A 68 -26.35 -7.44 -34.92
CA VAL A 68 -25.64 -7.58 -33.64
C VAL A 68 -24.14 -7.76 -33.87
N ALA A 69 -23.74 -8.56 -34.86
CA ALA A 69 -22.34 -8.69 -35.25
C ALA A 69 -21.74 -7.34 -35.64
N LEU A 70 -22.46 -6.50 -36.40
CA LEU A 70 -21.98 -5.17 -36.78
C LEU A 70 -21.88 -4.21 -35.58
N LEU A 71 -22.73 -4.37 -34.57
CA LEU A 71 -22.65 -3.62 -33.33
C LEU A 71 -21.43 -4.00 -32.46
N SER A 72 -20.79 -5.14 -32.71
CA SER A 72 -19.59 -5.56 -31.95
C SER A 72 -18.43 -4.56 -32.07
N GLY A 73 -18.32 -3.85 -33.19
CA GLY A 73 -17.32 -2.79 -33.39
C GLY A 73 -17.54 -1.61 -32.44
N ALA A 74 -18.77 -1.10 -32.36
CA ALA A 74 -19.14 -0.04 -31.43
C ALA A 74 -19.09 -0.49 -29.96
N ALA A 75 -19.14 -1.80 -29.71
CA ALA A 75 -19.06 -2.33 -28.35
C ALA A 75 -17.65 -2.18 -27.76
N VAL A 76 -16.59 -2.03 -28.57
CA VAL A 76 -15.23 -1.77 -28.08
C VAL A 76 -15.15 -0.43 -27.33
N PRO A 77 -15.44 0.73 -27.93
CA PRO A 77 -15.41 2.01 -27.20
C PRO A 77 -16.44 2.05 -26.06
N TYR A 78 -17.58 1.39 -26.20
CA TYR A 78 -18.54 1.27 -25.10
C TYR A 78 -17.97 0.52 -23.88
N THR A 79 -17.28 -0.61 -24.11
CA THR A 79 -16.64 -1.39 -23.05
C THR A 79 -15.47 -0.62 -22.42
N MET A 80 -14.77 0.20 -23.20
CA MET A 80 -13.80 1.16 -22.67
C MET A 80 -14.47 2.20 -21.77
N SER A 81 -15.59 2.81 -22.19
CA SER A 81 -16.33 3.77 -21.36
C SER A 81 -16.75 3.13 -20.03
N LEU A 82 -17.28 1.91 -20.08
CA LEU A 82 -17.64 1.16 -18.87
C LEU A 82 -16.43 0.89 -17.98
N SER A 83 -15.29 0.55 -18.55
CA SER A 83 -14.05 0.33 -17.80
C SER A 83 -13.52 1.63 -17.17
N VAL A 84 -13.64 2.78 -17.84
CA VAL A 84 -13.34 4.09 -17.24
C VAL A 84 -14.27 4.37 -16.07
N LEU A 85 -15.58 4.14 -16.25
CA LEU A 85 -16.58 4.48 -15.23
C LEU A 85 -16.53 3.54 -14.01
N LEU A 86 -16.39 2.23 -14.24
CA LEU A 86 -16.51 1.20 -13.21
C LEU A 86 -15.17 0.80 -12.60
N LEU A 87 -14.10 0.77 -13.40
CA LEU A 87 -12.76 0.39 -12.96
C LEU A 87 -11.83 1.59 -12.79
N ARG A 88 -12.29 2.82 -13.09
CA ARG A 88 -11.47 4.05 -13.08
C ARG A 88 -10.20 3.93 -13.90
N ARG A 89 -10.22 3.08 -14.92
CA ARG A 89 -9.04 2.83 -15.76
C ARG A 89 -8.95 3.91 -16.83
N PRO A 90 -7.96 4.82 -16.79
CA PRO A 90 -7.80 5.80 -17.86
C PRO A 90 -7.37 5.09 -19.15
N PHE A 91 -7.79 5.62 -20.28
CA PHE A 91 -7.32 5.21 -21.61
C PHE A 91 -6.74 6.41 -22.33
N GLU A 92 -5.62 6.19 -23.01
CA GLU A 92 -5.00 7.23 -23.83
C GLU A 92 -5.88 7.57 -25.04
N PRO A 93 -5.82 8.81 -25.55
CA PRO A 93 -6.55 9.20 -26.76
C PRO A 93 -6.26 8.28 -27.96
N LEU A 94 -5.03 7.75 -28.05
CA LEU A 94 -4.63 6.82 -29.10
C LEU A 94 -5.38 5.48 -29.02
N ALA A 95 -5.64 4.97 -27.81
CA ALA A 95 -6.45 3.77 -27.62
C ALA A 95 -7.91 4.00 -28.06
N TRP A 96 -8.47 5.18 -27.76
CA TRP A 96 -9.80 5.56 -28.24
C TRP A 96 -9.86 5.66 -29.76
N ALA A 97 -8.86 6.29 -30.38
CA ALA A 97 -8.74 6.37 -31.83
C ALA A 97 -8.68 4.97 -32.47
N GLY A 98 -7.86 4.07 -31.91
CA GLY A 98 -7.79 2.68 -32.35
C GLY A 98 -9.14 1.94 -32.24
N ALA A 99 -9.83 2.07 -31.10
CA ALA A 99 -11.14 1.46 -30.90
C ALA A 99 -12.22 2.01 -31.85
N LEU A 100 -12.22 3.32 -32.10
CA LEU A 100 -13.13 3.95 -33.06
C LEU A 100 -12.82 3.51 -34.50
N LEU A 101 -11.56 3.36 -34.85
CA LEU A 101 -11.15 2.88 -36.17
C LEU A 101 -11.59 1.43 -36.41
N VAL A 102 -11.51 0.58 -35.38
CA VAL A 102 -12.10 -0.78 -35.41
C VAL A 102 -13.61 -0.71 -35.59
N ALA A 103 -14.31 0.16 -34.87
CA ALA A 103 -15.76 0.32 -35.02
C ALA A 103 -16.15 0.72 -36.45
N ILE A 104 -15.39 1.63 -37.06
CA ILE A 104 -15.58 2.04 -38.46
C ILE A 104 -15.31 0.84 -39.39
N GLY A 105 -14.22 0.11 -39.19
CA GLY A 105 -13.90 -1.08 -39.98
C GLY A 105 -15.00 -2.14 -39.93
N VAL A 106 -15.52 -2.46 -38.75
CA VAL A 106 -16.65 -3.40 -38.58
C VAL A 106 -17.92 -2.86 -39.25
N ALA A 107 -18.23 -1.57 -39.12
CA ALA A 107 -19.38 -0.97 -39.78
C ALA A 107 -19.26 -1.04 -41.32
N CYS A 108 -18.04 -0.91 -41.86
CA CYS A 108 -17.75 -1.08 -43.27
C CYS A 108 -18.11 -2.49 -43.78
N CYS A 109 -18.16 -3.54 -42.95
CA CYS A 109 -18.67 -4.86 -43.38
C CYS A 109 -20.19 -4.87 -43.69
N GLY A 110 -20.98 -3.91 -43.16
CA GLY A 110 -22.44 -4.02 -43.09
C GLY A 110 -23.30 -2.94 -43.74
N LEU A 111 -22.76 -1.74 -44.01
CA LEU A 111 -23.46 -0.59 -44.64
C LEU A 111 -24.30 -0.87 -45.91
N GLY A 112 -24.18 -2.01 -46.59
CA GLY A 112 -24.94 -2.31 -47.80
C GLY A 112 -26.17 -3.20 -47.59
N SER A 113 -26.31 -3.85 -46.44
CA SER A 113 -27.23 -4.99 -46.27
C SER A 113 -28.02 -4.94 -44.97
N LEU A 114 -28.15 -3.76 -44.33
CA LEU A 114 -28.90 -3.60 -43.09
C LEU A 114 -30.38 -3.34 -43.40
N PRO A 115 -31.28 -4.33 -43.31
CA PRO A 115 -32.71 -4.06 -43.37
C PRO A 115 -33.08 -3.10 -42.23
N GLY A 116 -34.00 -2.17 -42.48
CA GLY A 116 -34.45 -1.22 -41.45
C GLY A 116 -34.94 -1.91 -40.17
N ILE A 117 -34.81 -1.22 -39.03
CA ILE A 117 -35.43 -1.66 -37.78
C ILE A 117 -36.93 -1.37 -37.91
N ARG A 118 -37.77 -2.41 -37.91
CA ARG A 118 -39.21 -2.25 -38.23
C ARG A 118 -40.09 -2.11 -36.99
N THR A 119 -39.60 -2.55 -35.82
CA THR A 119 -40.39 -2.54 -34.58
C THR A 119 -39.56 -2.10 -33.38
N ALA A 120 -40.25 -1.54 -32.37
CA ALA A 120 -39.63 -1.18 -31.09
C ALA A 120 -39.02 -2.39 -30.36
N ALA A 121 -39.61 -3.58 -30.53
CA ALA A 121 -39.07 -4.82 -29.97
C ALA A 121 -37.71 -5.18 -30.58
N GLN A 122 -37.55 -5.05 -31.91
CA GLN A 122 -36.26 -5.26 -32.58
C GLN A 122 -35.21 -4.24 -32.11
N ALA A 123 -35.60 -2.97 -31.96
CA ALA A 123 -34.72 -1.95 -31.41
C ALA A 123 -34.25 -2.29 -29.99
N ALA A 124 -35.19 -2.70 -29.12
CA ALA A 124 -34.89 -3.08 -27.74
C ALA A 124 -33.96 -4.30 -27.65
N LEU A 125 -34.15 -5.31 -28.51
CA LEU A 125 -33.27 -6.48 -28.58
C LEU A 125 -31.86 -6.10 -29.04
N LEU A 126 -31.74 -5.22 -30.04
CA LEU A 126 -30.45 -4.70 -30.51
C LEU A 126 -29.70 -3.93 -29.43
N VAL A 127 -30.40 -3.03 -28.73
CA VAL A 127 -29.82 -2.27 -27.62
C VAL A 127 -29.40 -3.21 -26.48
N GLY A 128 -30.22 -4.20 -26.14
CA GLY A 128 -29.87 -5.20 -25.14
C GLY A 128 -28.62 -6.01 -25.51
N ALA A 129 -28.55 -6.50 -26.74
CA ALA A 129 -27.41 -7.24 -27.25
C ALA A 129 -26.13 -6.42 -27.35
N PHE A 130 -26.24 -5.10 -27.46
CA PHE A 130 -25.11 -4.19 -27.43
C PHE A 130 -24.59 -3.95 -26.02
N ILE A 131 -25.49 -3.62 -25.10
CA ILE A 131 -25.17 -3.18 -23.73
C ILE A 131 -24.71 -4.36 -22.87
N MET A 132 -25.45 -5.47 -22.90
CA MET A 132 -25.28 -6.56 -21.94
C MET A 132 -23.90 -7.24 -22.01
N PRO A 133 -23.34 -7.55 -23.21
CA PRO A 133 -22.01 -8.18 -23.27
C PRO A 133 -20.91 -7.30 -22.67
N GLY A 134 -20.92 -5.99 -22.95
CA GLY A 134 -19.94 -5.06 -22.39
C GLY A 134 -20.01 -4.98 -20.86
N LEU A 135 -21.22 -4.82 -20.30
CA LEU A 135 -21.43 -4.83 -18.85
C LEU A 135 -20.97 -6.15 -18.22
N THR A 136 -21.24 -7.26 -18.89
CA THR A 136 -20.86 -8.57 -18.39
C THR A 136 -19.34 -8.75 -18.36
N LEU A 137 -18.66 -8.41 -19.45
CA LEU A 137 -17.22 -8.55 -19.53
C LEU A 137 -16.52 -7.70 -18.47
N VAL A 138 -16.96 -6.45 -18.29
CA VAL A 138 -16.43 -5.57 -17.23
C VAL A 138 -16.76 -6.10 -15.85
N GLY A 139 -18.00 -6.56 -15.62
CA GLY A 139 -18.39 -7.20 -14.36
C GLY A 139 -17.54 -8.43 -14.01
N ARG A 140 -17.27 -9.28 -15.00
CA ARG A 140 -16.36 -10.43 -14.86
C ARG A 140 -14.94 -9.99 -14.57
N GLU A 141 -14.43 -8.95 -15.23
CA GLU A 141 -13.11 -8.41 -14.93
C GLU A 141 -13.02 -7.92 -13.49
N VAL A 142 -14.02 -7.16 -13.01
CA VAL A 142 -14.12 -6.71 -11.60
C VAL A 142 -14.10 -7.92 -10.66
N LEU A 143 -14.90 -8.94 -10.94
CA LEU A 143 -15.03 -10.11 -10.08
C LEU A 143 -13.76 -10.98 -10.03
N LEU A 144 -13.18 -11.26 -11.20
CA LEU A 144 -12.01 -12.13 -11.33
C LEU A 144 -10.74 -11.47 -10.81
N LYS A 145 -10.58 -10.16 -11.00
CA LYS A 145 -9.38 -9.42 -10.54
C LYS A 145 -9.52 -8.83 -9.15
N GLY A 146 -10.75 -8.50 -8.73
CA GLY A 146 -11.03 -7.88 -7.44
C GLY A 146 -11.14 -8.87 -6.28
N SER A 147 -11.32 -10.17 -6.53
CA SER A 147 -11.45 -11.16 -5.46
C SER A 147 -10.08 -11.70 -5.01
N PRO A 148 -9.65 -11.50 -3.75
CA PRO A 148 -8.38 -12.03 -3.25
C PRO A 148 -8.33 -13.55 -3.28
N LEU A 149 -9.47 -14.22 -3.03
CA LEU A 149 -9.60 -15.68 -3.11
C LEU A 149 -9.32 -16.24 -4.51
N LEU A 150 -9.61 -15.46 -5.56
CA LEU A 150 -9.40 -15.88 -6.95
C LEU A 150 -7.99 -15.57 -7.46
N LYS A 151 -7.23 -14.73 -6.74
CA LYS A 151 -5.81 -14.48 -7.04
C LYS A 151 -4.93 -15.66 -6.65
N GLU A 152 -5.26 -16.35 -5.55
CA GLU A 152 -4.45 -17.45 -5.03
C GLU A 152 -4.57 -18.73 -5.87
N SER A 153 -5.70 -18.93 -6.55
CA SER A 153 -5.91 -20.09 -7.41
C SER A 153 -6.64 -19.71 -8.70
N PRO A 154 -5.91 -19.51 -9.82
CA PRO A 154 -6.51 -19.12 -11.09
C PRO A 154 -7.48 -20.19 -11.63
N SER A 155 -7.25 -21.47 -11.32
CA SER A 155 -8.14 -22.57 -11.68
C SER A 155 -9.50 -22.48 -10.97
N VAL A 156 -9.53 -22.06 -9.70
CA VAL A 156 -10.78 -21.85 -8.94
C VAL A 156 -11.56 -20.67 -9.52
N GLY A 157 -10.90 -19.57 -9.88
CA GLY A 157 -11.55 -18.43 -10.53
C GLY A 157 -12.16 -18.77 -11.88
N LEU A 158 -11.45 -19.58 -12.66
CA LEU A 158 -11.90 -20.06 -13.95
C LEU A 158 -13.08 -21.04 -13.83
N ALA A 159 -13.04 -21.96 -12.86
CA ALA A 159 -14.15 -22.87 -12.55
C ALA A 159 -15.38 -22.12 -12.03
N ALA A 160 -15.21 -21.18 -11.10
CA ALA A 160 -16.30 -20.36 -10.57
C ALA A 160 -16.93 -19.49 -11.66
N GLY A 161 -16.12 -18.87 -12.52
CA GLY A 161 -16.59 -18.13 -13.68
C GLY A 161 -17.42 -19.00 -14.63
N ALA A 162 -16.90 -20.18 -14.99
CA ALA A 162 -17.59 -21.14 -15.86
C ALA A 162 -18.91 -21.64 -15.25
N LEU A 163 -18.93 -21.90 -13.94
CA LEU A 163 -20.14 -22.30 -13.22
C LEU A 163 -21.20 -21.19 -13.26
N LEU A 164 -20.80 -19.93 -13.00
CA LEU A 164 -21.71 -18.78 -13.08
C LEU A 164 -22.32 -18.62 -14.48
N VAL A 165 -21.52 -18.78 -15.53
CA VAL A 165 -22.02 -18.75 -16.92
C VAL A 165 -23.05 -19.85 -17.15
N SER A 166 -22.75 -21.07 -16.67
CA SER A 166 -23.60 -22.25 -16.87
C SER A 166 -24.94 -22.11 -16.14
N VAL A 167 -24.91 -21.62 -14.89
CA VAL A 167 -26.12 -21.35 -14.10
C VAL A 167 -26.97 -20.25 -14.76
N ALA A 168 -26.34 -19.18 -15.25
CA ALA A 168 -27.06 -18.09 -15.92
C ALA A 168 -27.75 -18.57 -17.20
N GLN A 169 -27.11 -19.44 -17.97
CA GLN A 169 -27.73 -20.01 -19.18
C GLN A 169 -28.85 -20.99 -18.87
N LEU A 170 -28.68 -21.82 -17.85
CA LEU A 170 -29.74 -22.72 -17.39
C LEU A 170 -30.97 -21.89 -16.96
N ALA A 171 -30.76 -20.82 -16.20
CA ALA A 171 -31.84 -19.92 -15.84
C ALA A 171 -32.47 -19.21 -17.07
N ALA A 172 -31.67 -18.74 -18.02
CA ALA A 172 -32.17 -18.11 -19.26
C ALA A 172 -33.01 -19.07 -20.13
N THR A 173 -32.61 -20.33 -20.21
CA THR A 173 -33.32 -21.36 -20.96
C THR A 173 -34.63 -21.75 -20.27
N LEU A 174 -34.62 -21.94 -18.94
CA LEU A 174 -35.84 -22.20 -18.17
C LEU A 174 -36.84 -21.04 -18.24
N LEU A 175 -36.36 -19.79 -18.15
CA LEU A 175 -37.23 -18.61 -18.24
C LEU A 175 -37.83 -18.42 -19.63
N SER A 176 -37.11 -18.78 -20.70
CA SER A 176 -37.59 -18.62 -22.08
C SER A 176 -38.60 -19.69 -22.51
N GLN A 177 -38.57 -20.88 -21.92
CA GLN A 177 -39.56 -21.95 -22.16
C GLN A 177 -40.84 -21.80 -21.33
N GLY A 178 -40.89 -20.82 -20.42
CA GLY A 178 -41.98 -20.65 -19.45
C GLY A 178 -41.82 -21.60 -18.25
N TRP A 179 -42.54 -21.33 -17.17
CA TRP A 179 -42.49 -22.13 -15.93
C TRP A 179 -43.09 -23.54 -16.06
N GLY A 180 -43.57 -23.92 -17.26
CA GLY A 180 -43.95 -25.28 -17.55
C GLY A 180 -42.70 -26.16 -17.55
N ALA A 181 -42.66 -27.16 -16.67
CA ALA A 181 -41.54 -28.10 -16.63
C ALA A 181 -41.37 -28.72 -18.03
N PRO A 182 -40.25 -28.47 -18.73
CA PRO A 182 -40.01 -29.17 -19.98
C PRO A 182 -39.98 -30.66 -19.66
N SER A 183 -40.70 -31.47 -20.42
CA SER A 183 -40.66 -32.92 -20.19
C SER A 183 -39.20 -33.37 -20.27
N TRP A 184 -38.72 -34.09 -19.26
CA TRP A 184 -37.35 -34.61 -19.26
C TRP A 184 -37.05 -35.40 -20.54
N ALA A 185 -38.06 -36.08 -21.08
CA ALA A 185 -37.99 -36.72 -22.39
C ALA A 185 -37.61 -35.75 -23.53
N ALA A 186 -38.20 -34.55 -23.59
CA ALA A 186 -37.88 -33.55 -24.62
C ALA A 186 -36.47 -32.94 -24.44
N VAL A 187 -35.97 -32.83 -23.20
CA VAL A 187 -34.61 -32.35 -22.91
C VAL A 187 -33.56 -33.39 -23.29
N VAL A 188 -33.88 -34.66 -23.06
CA VAL A 188 -32.93 -35.77 -23.18
C VAL A 188 -32.97 -36.42 -24.56
N ALA A 189 -34.11 -36.42 -25.26
CA ALA A 189 -34.26 -37.00 -26.60
C ALA A 189 -33.21 -36.54 -27.64
N PRO A 190 -32.81 -35.25 -27.69
CA PRO A 190 -31.75 -34.81 -28.61
C PRO A 190 -30.40 -35.50 -28.38
N LEU A 191 -30.08 -35.88 -27.13
CA LEU A 191 -28.82 -36.54 -26.75
C LEU A 191 -28.73 -37.99 -27.23
N TYR A 192 -29.86 -38.61 -27.56
CA TYR A 192 -29.94 -39.99 -28.06
C TYR A 192 -30.33 -40.08 -29.53
N SER A 193 -30.54 -38.94 -30.19
CA SER A 193 -30.86 -38.88 -31.61
C SER A 193 -29.62 -39.16 -32.48
N SER A 194 -29.81 -39.50 -33.76
CA SER A 194 -28.72 -39.58 -34.74
C SER A 194 -27.95 -38.26 -34.91
N GLY A 195 -28.52 -37.13 -34.45
CA GLY A 195 -27.88 -35.82 -34.35
C GLY A 195 -27.09 -35.58 -33.06
N ALA A 196 -27.03 -36.56 -32.15
CA ALA A 196 -26.36 -36.42 -30.84
C ALA A 196 -24.88 -36.05 -30.98
N ALA A 197 -24.17 -36.58 -31.99
CA ALA A 197 -22.77 -36.25 -32.22
C ALA A 197 -22.56 -34.75 -32.50
N LEU A 198 -23.42 -34.14 -33.33
CA LEU A 198 -23.37 -32.71 -33.63
C LEU A 198 -23.73 -31.87 -32.40
N LEU A 199 -24.69 -32.34 -31.60
CA LEU A 199 -25.05 -31.70 -30.34
C LEU A 199 -23.88 -31.74 -29.32
N TRP A 200 -23.24 -32.90 -29.16
CA TRP A 200 -22.06 -33.05 -28.30
C TRP A 200 -20.89 -32.19 -28.77
N GLN A 201 -20.66 -32.13 -30.09
CA GLN A 201 -19.64 -31.27 -30.67
C GLN A 201 -19.95 -29.79 -30.40
N TYR A 202 -21.20 -29.37 -30.57
CA TYR A 202 -21.64 -28.02 -30.23
C TYR A 202 -21.43 -27.70 -28.75
N ILE A 203 -21.82 -28.61 -27.84
CA ILE A 203 -21.63 -28.45 -26.38
C ILE A 203 -20.15 -28.32 -26.06
N ALA A 204 -19.31 -29.21 -26.57
CA ALA A 204 -17.86 -29.22 -26.31
C ALA A 204 -17.20 -27.94 -26.81
N VAL A 205 -17.50 -27.52 -28.05
CA VAL A 205 -16.96 -26.28 -28.64
C VAL A 205 -17.45 -25.05 -27.87
N SER A 206 -18.74 -25.02 -27.50
CA SER A 206 -19.30 -23.91 -26.71
C SER A 206 -18.66 -23.80 -25.33
N ALA A 207 -18.46 -24.93 -24.65
CA ALA A 207 -17.80 -24.99 -23.35
C ALA A 207 -16.34 -24.51 -23.45
N ALA A 208 -15.59 -25.00 -24.43
CA ALA A 208 -14.21 -24.58 -24.69
C ALA A 208 -14.12 -23.07 -24.99
N LEU A 209 -14.99 -22.54 -25.84
CA LEU A 209 -15.05 -21.11 -26.15
C LEU A 209 -15.32 -20.27 -24.91
N ARG A 210 -16.27 -20.66 -24.07
CA ARG A 210 -16.59 -19.94 -22.83
C ARG A 210 -15.44 -19.98 -21.83
N LEU A 211 -14.80 -21.14 -21.69
CA LEU A 211 -13.63 -21.29 -20.84
C LEU A 211 -12.48 -20.39 -21.31
N SER A 212 -12.25 -20.37 -22.62
CA SER A 212 -11.24 -19.51 -23.24
C SER A 212 -11.55 -18.02 -23.07
N LEU A 213 -12.84 -17.63 -23.09
CA LEU A 213 -13.26 -16.25 -22.82
C LEU A 213 -13.03 -15.87 -21.36
N VAL A 214 -13.39 -16.73 -20.42
CA VAL A 214 -13.13 -16.50 -18.98
C VAL A 214 -11.64 -16.36 -18.74
N TRP A 215 -10.85 -17.28 -19.30
CA TRP A 215 -9.39 -17.23 -19.24
C TRP A 215 -8.83 -15.96 -19.88
N ALA A 216 -9.31 -15.57 -21.05
CA ALA A 216 -8.87 -14.36 -21.74
C ALA A 216 -9.21 -13.10 -20.94
N VAL A 217 -10.39 -13.00 -20.31
CA VAL A 217 -10.74 -11.88 -19.41
C VAL A 217 -9.80 -11.84 -18.21
N GLN A 218 -9.48 -12.99 -17.61
CA GLN A 218 -8.58 -13.10 -16.48
C GLN A 218 -7.13 -12.69 -16.85
N ALA A 219 -6.64 -13.17 -17.99
CA ALA A 219 -5.28 -12.91 -18.47
C ALA A 219 -5.08 -11.51 -19.05
N SER A 220 -6.15 -10.86 -19.53
CA SER A 220 -6.06 -9.57 -20.22
C SER A 220 -7.00 -8.50 -19.65
N SER A 221 -8.04 -8.06 -20.37
CA SER A 221 -9.08 -7.15 -19.90
C SER A 221 -10.35 -7.33 -20.74
N ALA A 222 -11.49 -6.87 -20.21
CA ALA A 222 -12.77 -6.86 -20.92
C ALA A 222 -12.68 -6.19 -22.29
N CYS A 223 -11.98 -5.05 -22.37
CA CYS A 223 -11.80 -4.31 -23.62
C CYS A 223 -10.97 -5.09 -24.65
N ALA A 224 -9.95 -5.84 -24.21
CA ALA A 224 -9.12 -6.64 -25.12
C ALA A 224 -9.92 -7.82 -25.70
N VAL A 225 -10.73 -8.48 -24.87
CA VAL A 225 -11.64 -9.54 -25.34
C VAL A 225 -12.68 -8.98 -26.31
N GLN A 226 -13.24 -7.81 -26.02
CA GLN A 226 -14.21 -7.17 -26.92
C GLN A 226 -13.56 -6.74 -28.24
N LEU A 227 -12.30 -6.29 -28.23
CA LEU A 227 -11.54 -5.98 -29.44
C LEU A 227 -11.36 -7.22 -30.32
N VAL A 228 -10.97 -8.36 -29.73
CA VAL A 228 -10.84 -9.63 -30.47
C VAL A 228 -12.18 -10.07 -31.05
N ASN A 229 -13.27 -9.93 -30.29
CA ASN A 229 -14.61 -10.24 -30.77
C ASN A 229 -15.03 -9.33 -31.93
N ALA A 230 -14.71 -8.04 -31.87
CA ALA A 230 -14.96 -7.10 -32.95
C ALA A 230 -14.17 -7.44 -34.22
N LEU A 231 -12.91 -7.88 -34.09
CA LEU A 231 -12.06 -8.30 -35.22
C LEU A 231 -12.53 -9.60 -35.89
N ALA A 232 -13.25 -10.46 -35.17
CA ALA A 232 -13.78 -11.69 -35.74
C ALA A 232 -14.78 -11.44 -36.89
N VAL A 233 -15.50 -10.31 -36.86
CA VAL A 233 -16.48 -9.94 -37.90
C VAL A 233 -15.82 -9.62 -39.25
N PRO A 234 -14.88 -8.65 -39.36
CA PRO A 234 -14.20 -8.37 -40.61
C PRO A 234 -13.32 -9.53 -41.06
N LEU A 235 -12.73 -10.29 -40.13
CA LEU A 235 -11.98 -11.50 -40.48
C LEU A 235 -12.90 -12.56 -41.10
N GLY A 236 -14.04 -12.85 -40.47
CA GLY A 236 -15.04 -13.78 -41.01
C GLY A 236 -15.59 -13.31 -42.37
N ALA A 237 -15.88 -12.02 -42.51
CA ALA A 237 -16.33 -11.43 -43.77
C ALA A 237 -15.27 -11.55 -44.88
N ALA A 238 -13.99 -11.34 -44.56
CA ALA A 238 -12.90 -11.50 -45.51
C ALA A 238 -12.67 -12.96 -45.91
N VAL A 239 -12.77 -13.91 -44.95
CA VAL A 239 -12.61 -15.34 -45.24
C VAL A 239 -13.76 -15.88 -46.09
N LEU A 240 -14.99 -15.47 -45.80
CA LEU A 240 -16.18 -15.94 -46.52
C LEU A 240 -16.38 -15.24 -47.88
N ALA A 241 -15.90 -14.01 -48.03
CA ALA A 241 -16.01 -13.23 -49.27
C ALA A 241 -14.71 -12.45 -49.57
N PRO A 242 -13.62 -13.16 -49.94
CA PRO A 242 -12.27 -12.59 -50.08
C PRO A 242 -12.11 -11.62 -51.27
N ALA A 243 -12.98 -11.71 -52.28
CA ALA A 243 -12.92 -10.87 -53.48
C ALA A 243 -13.53 -9.46 -53.29
N SER A 244 -14.12 -9.16 -52.13
CA SER A 244 -14.74 -7.86 -51.89
C SER A 244 -13.70 -6.85 -51.40
N ALA A 245 -13.34 -5.88 -52.24
CA ALA A 245 -12.46 -4.76 -51.87
C ALA A 245 -12.91 -4.05 -50.59
N ARG A 246 -14.22 -4.02 -50.36
CA ARG A 246 -14.84 -3.48 -49.16
C ARG A 246 -14.53 -4.30 -47.90
N ASN A 247 -14.52 -5.63 -47.98
CA ASN A 247 -14.17 -6.51 -46.85
C ASN A 247 -12.68 -6.42 -46.53
N LEU A 248 -11.83 -6.30 -47.56
CA LEU A 248 -10.39 -6.08 -47.38
C LEU A 248 -10.11 -4.72 -46.72
N LEU A 249 -10.80 -3.66 -47.15
CA LEU A 249 -10.70 -2.34 -46.51
C LEU A 249 -11.20 -2.37 -45.06
N ALA A 250 -12.32 -3.03 -44.80
CA ALA A 250 -12.85 -3.21 -43.45
C ALA A 250 -11.86 -3.94 -42.53
N LEU A 251 -11.25 -5.02 -43.03
CA LEU A 251 -10.20 -5.76 -42.31
C LEU A 251 -8.97 -4.90 -42.07
N GLY A 252 -8.50 -4.15 -43.09
CA GLY A 252 -7.36 -3.24 -42.97
C GLY A 252 -7.57 -2.15 -41.92
N LEU A 253 -8.71 -1.46 -41.95
CA LEU A 253 -9.08 -0.46 -40.95
C LEU A 253 -9.13 -1.07 -39.54
N SER A 254 -9.75 -2.24 -39.40
CA SER A 254 -9.87 -2.92 -38.12
C SER A 254 -8.51 -3.39 -37.58
N ALA A 255 -7.63 -3.89 -38.46
CA ALA A 255 -6.28 -4.31 -38.10
C ALA A 255 -5.41 -3.13 -37.65
N VAL A 256 -5.44 -2.01 -38.40
CA VAL A 256 -4.72 -0.77 -38.02
C VAL A 256 -5.26 -0.24 -36.70
N GLY A 257 -6.58 -0.20 -36.52
CA GLY A 257 -7.19 0.25 -35.27
C GLY A 257 -6.82 -0.63 -34.08
N ALA A 258 -6.79 -1.94 -34.26
CA ALA A 258 -6.35 -2.88 -33.23
C ALA A 258 -4.85 -2.73 -32.91
N ALA A 259 -4.00 -2.51 -33.91
CA ALA A 259 -2.59 -2.23 -33.70
C ALA A 259 -2.37 -0.94 -32.90
N LEU A 260 -3.06 0.15 -33.26
CA LEU A 260 -3.03 1.43 -32.53
C LEU A 260 -3.50 1.25 -31.08
N TYR A 261 -4.57 0.47 -30.87
CA TYR A 261 -5.06 0.15 -29.54
C TYR A 261 -4.01 -0.59 -28.70
N CYS A 262 -3.39 -1.63 -29.26
CA CYS A 262 -2.36 -2.40 -28.58
C CYS A 262 -1.11 -1.57 -28.31
N TRP A 263 -0.72 -0.69 -29.25
CA TRP A 263 0.41 0.22 -29.08
C TRP A 263 0.19 1.16 -27.87
N ALA A 264 -0.97 1.81 -27.80
CA ALA A 264 -1.33 2.67 -26.67
C ALA A 264 -1.36 1.92 -25.32
N ARG A 265 -1.64 0.61 -25.35
CA ARG A 265 -1.61 -0.25 -24.15
C ARG A 265 -0.20 -0.62 -23.70
N LEU A 266 0.77 -0.70 -24.61
CA LEU A 266 2.17 -0.99 -24.30
C LEU A 266 2.88 0.19 -23.63
N GLU A 267 2.45 1.42 -23.91
CA GLU A 267 2.99 2.64 -23.30
C GLU A 267 2.37 2.92 -21.91
N GLN A 268 1.13 2.47 -21.68
CA GLN A 268 0.40 2.63 -20.42
C GLN A 268 0.97 2.01 -19.13
N PRO A 269 1.66 0.85 -19.08
CA PRO A 269 2.17 0.29 -17.83
C PRO A 269 3.10 1.24 -17.07
N GLN A 270 3.78 2.16 -17.76
CA GLN A 270 4.61 3.18 -17.12
C GLN A 270 3.80 4.30 -16.46
N ALA A 271 2.64 4.66 -17.02
CA ALA A 271 1.76 5.69 -16.46
C ALA A 271 0.94 5.17 -15.28
N ALA A 272 0.45 3.93 -15.35
CA ALA A 272 -0.30 3.30 -14.25
C ALA A 272 0.60 3.03 -13.04
N ALA A 273 1.84 2.56 -13.23
CA ALA A 273 2.81 2.39 -12.14
C ALA A 273 3.16 3.72 -11.45
N ARG A 274 3.17 4.84 -12.19
CA ARG A 274 3.38 6.18 -11.62
C ARG A 274 2.17 6.67 -10.81
N ILE A 275 0.95 6.36 -11.24
CA ILE A 275 -0.28 6.70 -10.48
C ILE A 275 -0.40 5.84 -9.23
N GLU A 276 -0.08 4.55 -9.30
CA GLU A 276 -0.09 3.64 -8.15
C GLU A 276 1.02 4.00 -7.13
N GLN A 277 2.21 4.42 -7.59
CA GLN A 277 3.22 5.03 -6.71
C GLN A 277 2.78 6.37 -6.10
N ALA A 278 1.96 7.15 -6.80
CA ALA A 278 1.39 8.40 -6.28
C ALA A 278 0.25 8.17 -5.28
N GLU A 279 -0.57 7.11 -5.46
CA GLU A 279 -1.65 6.73 -4.53
C GLU A 279 -1.18 5.91 -3.33
N LEU A 280 -0.03 5.22 -3.41
CA LEU A 280 0.68 4.64 -2.26
C LEU A 280 1.53 5.68 -1.49
N SER A 281 1.69 6.89 -2.03
CA SER A 281 2.40 8.01 -1.41
C SER A 281 1.85 8.53 -0.07
N PRO A 282 0.53 8.54 0.22
CA PRO A 282 0.04 9.00 1.51
C PRO A 282 0.29 7.98 2.63
N GLU A 283 0.14 6.67 2.40
CA GLU A 283 0.47 5.64 3.42
C GLU A 283 1.98 5.49 3.63
N ALA A 284 2.78 5.60 2.56
CA ALA A 284 4.23 5.62 2.68
C ALA A 284 4.73 6.89 3.38
N LYS A 285 4.08 8.05 3.15
CA LYS A 285 4.35 9.27 3.91
C LYS A 285 3.96 9.08 5.38
N VAL A 286 2.77 8.58 5.69
CA VAL A 286 2.33 8.35 7.09
C VAL A 286 3.23 7.36 7.82
N LYS A 287 3.64 6.25 7.18
CA LYS A 287 4.63 5.33 7.77
C LYS A 287 5.99 5.98 7.96
N LYS A 288 6.43 6.84 7.02
CA LYS A 288 7.68 7.60 7.16
C LYS A 288 7.59 8.62 8.29
N THR A 289 6.46 9.32 8.47
CA THR A 289 6.25 10.23 9.60
C THR A 289 6.11 9.49 10.93
N GLN A 290 5.48 8.31 10.95
CA GLN A 290 5.40 7.49 12.16
C GLN A 290 6.76 6.91 12.55
N MET A 291 7.57 6.47 11.59
CA MET A 291 8.92 5.98 11.83
C MET A 291 9.86 7.12 12.26
N SER A 292 9.75 8.32 11.68
CA SER A 292 10.54 9.48 12.13
C SER A 292 10.15 9.94 13.53
N PHE A 293 8.86 9.90 13.87
CA PHE A 293 8.40 10.22 15.23
C PHE A 293 8.88 9.19 16.25
N LEU A 294 8.88 7.89 15.90
CA LEU A 294 9.44 6.83 16.74
C LEU A 294 10.97 6.93 16.91
N GLU A 295 11.68 7.36 15.89
CA GLU A 295 13.13 7.63 15.96
C GLU A 295 13.44 8.85 16.83
N GLU A 296 12.70 9.96 16.68
CA GLU A 296 12.82 11.14 17.56
C GLU A 296 12.50 10.78 19.02
N LEU A 297 11.49 9.96 19.28
CA LEU A 297 11.12 9.56 20.64
C LEU A 297 12.18 8.68 21.30
N LYS A 298 12.83 7.79 20.53
CA LYS A 298 13.96 6.99 21.01
C LYS A 298 15.20 7.82 21.25
N ALA A 299 15.48 8.80 20.38
CA ALA A 299 16.61 9.72 20.55
C ALA A 299 16.44 10.57 21.82
N ALA A 300 15.23 11.12 22.04
CA ALA A 300 14.92 11.89 23.25
C ALA A 300 15.04 11.05 24.54
N GLN A 301 14.60 9.78 24.52
CA GLN A 301 14.78 8.88 25.66
C GLN A 301 16.26 8.55 25.95
N GLN A 302 17.08 8.37 24.91
CA GLN A 302 18.52 8.15 25.08
C GLN A 302 19.24 9.39 25.62
N GLU A 303 18.80 10.59 25.21
CA GLU A 303 19.35 11.85 25.71
C GLU A 303 19.01 12.06 27.19
N GLU A 304 17.76 11.77 27.61
CA GLU A 304 17.34 11.85 29.02
C GLU A 304 18.08 10.82 29.91
N GLU A 305 18.36 9.62 29.40
CA GLU A 305 19.16 8.62 30.12
C GLU A 305 20.63 9.05 30.28
N MET A 306 21.22 9.64 29.24
CA MET A 306 22.58 10.19 29.27
C MET A 306 22.69 11.37 30.25
N GLU A 307 21.69 12.25 30.30
CA GLU A 307 21.65 13.39 31.21
C GLU A 307 21.52 12.92 32.67
N LYS A 308 20.66 11.94 32.96
CA LYS A 308 20.57 11.30 34.28
C LYS A 308 21.86 10.60 34.70
N GLN A 309 22.64 10.06 33.75
CA GLN A 309 23.95 9.50 34.06
C GLN A 309 24.97 10.59 34.42
N ARG A 310 24.98 11.70 33.68
CA ARG A 310 25.83 12.87 34.00
C ARG A 310 25.50 13.45 35.37
N GLU A 311 24.23 13.62 35.70
CA GLU A 311 23.81 14.12 37.02
C GLU A 311 24.26 13.19 38.16
N LYS A 312 24.19 11.87 37.96
CA LYS A 312 24.68 10.89 38.94
C LYS A 312 26.21 10.95 39.11
N GLU A 313 26.95 11.10 38.01
CA GLU A 313 28.41 11.27 38.07
C GLU A 313 28.80 12.58 38.74
N GLU A 314 28.10 13.68 38.46
CA GLU A 314 28.33 14.97 39.11
C GLU A 314 28.00 14.93 40.59
N ALA A 315 26.90 14.28 40.98
CA ALA A 315 26.54 14.06 42.38
C ALA A 315 27.60 13.23 43.11
N GLN A 316 28.12 12.17 42.47
CA GLN A 316 29.23 11.37 43.03
C GLN A 316 30.52 12.20 43.17
N LYS A 317 30.86 13.03 42.18
CA LYS A 317 32.03 13.92 42.26
C LYS A 317 31.89 14.93 43.40
N ARG A 318 30.69 15.49 43.63
CA ARG A 318 30.42 16.41 44.74
C ARG A 318 30.57 15.72 46.10
N LEU A 319 30.06 14.49 46.24
CA LEU A 319 30.23 13.69 47.46
C LEU A 319 31.70 13.35 47.72
N ALA A 320 32.44 12.91 46.69
CA ALA A 320 33.87 12.63 46.81
C ALA A 320 34.68 13.88 47.20
N MET A 321 34.30 15.05 46.68
CA MET A 321 34.95 16.32 47.04
C MET A 321 34.65 16.72 48.50
N GLN A 322 33.43 16.50 48.99
CA GLN A 322 33.08 16.73 50.40
C GLN A 322 33.88 15.81 51.34
N GLN A 323 33.97 14.51 51.03
CA GLN A 323 34.77 13.57 51.81
C GLN A 323 36.26 13.98 51.85
N ARG A 324 36.81 14.48 50.74
CA ARG A 324 38.17 15.01 50.71
C ARG A 324 38.34 16.24 51.60
N LYS A 325 37.34 17.14 51.65
CA LYS A 325 37.36 18.32 52.53
C LYS A 325 37.30 17.91 54.01
N GLU A 326 36.44 16.96 54.36
CA GLU A 326 36.35 16.44 55.73
C GLU A 326 37.64 15.74 56.18
N ALA A 327 38.22 14.89 55.31
CA ALA A 327 39.49 14.23 55.59
C ALA A 327 40.63 15.25 55.78
N ARG A 328 40.65 16.33 55.00
CA ARG A 328 41.62 17.43 55.16
C ARG A 328 41.43 18.16 56.50
N LEU A 329 40.18 18.39 56.88
CA LEU A 329 39.85 19.06 58.14
C LEU A 329 40.27 18.21 59.35
N ASN A 330 40.07 16.88 59.30
CA ASN A 330 40.52 15.98 60.35
C ASN A 330 42.05 15.94 60.48
N ARG A 331 42.78 15.90 59.37
CA ARG A 331 44.25 15.98 59.40
C ARG A 331 44.77 17.30 59.99
N LEU A 332 44.06 18.40 59.76
CA LEU A 332 44.43 19.69 60.38
C LEU A 332 44.15 19.69 61.88
N LYS A 333 43.03 19.09 62.31
CA LYS A 333 42.74 18.91 63.74
C LYS A 333 43.78 18.05 64.44
N GLU A 334 44.22 16.95 63.81
CA GLU A 334 45.29 16.10 64.36
C GLU A 334 46.60 16.87 64.53
N ARG A 335 47.03 17.63 63.51
CA ARG A 335 48.25 18.46 63.64
C ARG A 335 48.13 19.51 64.72
N TRP A 336 46.97 20.15 64.84
CA TRP A 336 46.73 21.13 65.88
C TRP A 336 46.84 20.51 67.27
N LEU A 337 46.23 19.33 67.48
CA LEU A 337 46.31 18.60 68.74
C LEU A 337 47.75 18.16 69.06
N GLU A 338 48.54 17.75 68.06
CA GLU A 338 49.96 17.45 68.23
C GLU A 338 50.79 18.68 68.59
N GLU A 339 50.52 19.83 67.97
CA GLU A 339 51.18 21.10 68.29
C GLU A 339 50.82 21.59 69.69
N GLU A 340 49.56 21.49 70.08
CA GLU A 340 49.06 21.83 71.42
C GLU A 340 49.69 20.91 72.49
N ALA A 341 49.80 19.60 72.22
CA ALA A 341 50.50 18.66 73.09
C ALA A 341 52.00 18.97 73.23
N LYS A 342 52.68 19.32 72.14
CA LYS A 342 54.09 19.76 72.17
C LYS A 342 54.26 21.06 72.93
N GLN A 343 53.33 21.99 72.80
CA GLN A 343 53.37 23.27 73.50
C GLN A 343 53.12 23.10 75.01
N MET A 344 52.25 22.18 75.42
CA MET A 344 52.09 21.81 76.82
C MET A 344 53.35 21.13 77.38
N ALA A 345 53.97 20.20 76.64
CA ALA A 345 55.23 19.58 77.06
C ALA A 345 56.37 20.59 77.23
N MET A 346 56.50 21.57 76.32
CA MET A 346 57.50 22.65 76.45
C MET A 346 57.20 23.60 77.62
N ASN A 347 55.94 23.77 78.01
CA ASN A 347 55.56 24.54 79.19
C ASN A 347 55.80 23.76 80.49
N GLU A 348 55.63 22.43 80.50
CA GLU A 348 56.04 21.55 81.61
C GLU A 348 57.57 21.57 81.79
N ASP A 349 58.34 21.48 80.70
CA ASP A 349 59.81 21.57 80.74
C ASP A 349 60.30 22.96 81.24
N GLN A 350 59.51 24.02 81.07
CA GLN A 350 59.78 25.34 81.66
C GLN A 350 59.38 25.45 83.14
N GLN A 351 58.47 24.61 83.63
CA GLN A 351 58.12 24.53 85.06
C GLN A 351 59.08 23.66 85.86
N ASP A 352 59.76 22.68 85.25
CA ASP A 352 60.73 21.81 85.92
C ASP A 352 62.17 22.37 85.98
N ALA A 353 62.43 23.56 85.42
CA ALA A 353 63.72 24.25 85.54
C ALA A 353 63.98 24.92 86.92
N ALA A 354 63.23 24.53 87.97
CA ALA A 354 63.29 25.14 89.30
C ALA A 354 63.45 24.15 90.47
N VAL A 355 64.11 22.99 90.32
CA VAL A 355 64.59 22.19 91.48
C VAL A 355 65.90 21.42 91.16
N PRO A 356 66.94 21.48 92.01
CA PRO A 356 68.20 20.78 91.77
C PRO A 356 68.28 19.34 92.35
N ARG A 357 68.72 18.41 91.47
CA ARG A 357 69.49 17.13 91.65
C ARG A 357 69.01 16.05 92.63
N MET A 358 68.99 14.79 92.16
CA MET A 358 70.02 13.76 92.46
C MET A 358 69.92 12.51 91.57
N TYR A 359 71.10 11.96 91.26
CA TYR A 359 71.37 10.73 90.51
C TYR A 359 70.88 9.46 91.23
N ILE A 360 70.69 8.35 90.49
CA ILE A 360 71.32 7.03 90.70
C ILE A 360 71.20 6.19 89.40
N GLU A 361 72.29 5.48 89.11
CA GLU A 361 72.62 4.63 87.96
C GLU A 361 71.92 3.25 87.94
N GLU A 362 72.06 2.58 86.77
CA GLU A 362 72.21 1.13 86.46
C GLU A 362 71.28 0.74 85.29
N GLU A 363 71.76 0.58 84.04
CA GLU A 363 72.63 -0.45 83.40
C GLU A 363 71.81 -1.50 82.62
N ASP A 364 72.11 -1.58 81.31
CA ASP A 364 71.98 -2.67 80.31
C ASP A 364 70.59 -3.31 80.02
N ASP A 365 70.22 -3.69 78.78
CA ASP A 365 71.00 -4.43 77.77
C ASP A 365 70.43 -4.31 76.33
N TYR A 366 71.25 -4.70 75.35
CA TYR A 366 71.11 -4.63 73.88
C TYR A 366 70.01 -5.52 73.21
N VAL A 367 69.60 -5.14 71.98
CA VAL A 367 69.69 -5.89 70.68
C VAL A 367 68.58 -5.50 69.68
N GLU A 368 69.01 -5.24 68.44
CA GLU A 368 68.30 -4.96 67.18
C GLU A 368 67.15 -5.93 66.80
N ASP A 369 66.14 -5.46 66.06
CA ASP A 369 65.85 -6.06 64.75
C ASP A 369 65.00 -5.17 63.81
N ARG A 370 65.29 -5.29 62.51
CA ARG A 370 64.61 -4.68 61.35
C ARG A 370 63.32 -5.42 60.98
N LYS A 371 62.31 -4.70 60.46
CA LYS A 371 61.43 -5.03 59.29
C LYS A 371 60.24 -4.03 59.23
N SER A 372 60.23 -3.05 58.33
CA SER A 372 59.76 -3.07 56.92
C SER A 372 58.23 -3.15 56.72
N THR A 373 57.74 -2.30 55.79
CA THR A 373 56.45 -2.29 55.05
C THR A 373 55.20 -1.80 55.80
N LEU A 374 54.36 -0.88 55.31
CA LEU A 374 54.04 -0.36 53.97
C LEU A 374 53.65 1.14 54.03
N GLU A 375 54.36 2.00 53.30
CA GLU A 375 53.86 3.32 52.90
C GLU A 375 53.16 3.21 51.54
N ALA A 376 51.89 3.59 51.48
CA ALA A 376 51.17 3.86 50.24
C ALA A 376 51.34 5.37 49.88
N PRO A 377 51.41 5.72 48.59
CA PRO A 377 52.00 6.97 48.14
C PRO A 377 51.13 8.17 48.50
N ARG A 378 51.75 9.17 49.14
CA ARG A 378 51.20 10.53 49.20
C ARG A 378 51.35 11.16 47.81
N GLU A 379 50.29 11.12 47.02
CA GLU A 379 50.14 12.04 45.89
C GLU A 379 49.98 13.47 46.45
N VAL A 380 51.09 14.20 46.41
CA VAL A 380 51.09 15.65 46.50
C VAL A 380 50.42 16.15 45.22
N VAL A 381 49.13 16.49 45.29
CA VAL A 381 48.47 17.20 44.19
C VAL A 381 49.12 18.58 44.12
N ALA A 382 49.97 18.76 43.11
CA ALA A 382 50.62 20.02 42.80
C ALA A 382 49.55 21.10 42.56
N PRO A 383 49.81 22.37 42.93
CA PRO A 383 48.98 23.49 42.49
C PRO A 383 48.90 23.48 40.96
N LEU A 384 47.72 23.78 40.43
CA LEU A 384 47.45 23.90 38.99
C LEU A 384 48.57 24.70 38.34
N THR A 385 49.18 24.10 37.33
CA THR A 385 50.26 24.72 36.58
C THR A 385 49.71 25.93 35.81
N SER A 386 50.55 26.94 35.56
CA SER A 386 50.14 28.12 34.80
C SER A 386 49.67 27.79 33.38
N GLU A 387 50.06 26.63 32.84
CA GLU A 387 49.55 26.11 31.56
C GLU A 387 48.11 25.58 31.68
N GLU A 388 47.75 24.89 32.76
CA GLU A 388 46.37 24.42 32.98
C GLU A 388 45.39 25.60 33.16
N LEU A 389 45.84 26.66 33.85
CA LEU A 389 45.04 27.90 33.97
C LEU A 389 44.83 28.60 32.61
N LYS A 390 45.87 28.64 31.76
CA LYS A 390 45.74 29.17 30.40
C LYS A 390 44.83 28.31 29.53
N GLN A 391 44.86 26.99 29.71
CA GLN A 391 43.99 26.07 28.99
C GLN A 391 42.52 26.31 29.37
N ILE A 392 42.23 26.53 30.66
CA ILE A 392 40.89 26.88 31.14
C ILE A 392 40.43 28.22 30.56
N GLU A 393 41.28 29.25 30.53
CA GLU A 393 40.93 30.54 29.91
C GLU A 393 40.65 30.41 28.39
N MET A 394 41.41 29.55 27.68
CA MET A 394 41.18 29.26 26.27
C MET A 394 39.87 28.49 26.03
N ASP A 395 39.56 27.53 26.90
CA ASP A 395 38.34 26.73 26.82
C ASP A 395 37.10 27.60 27.14
N GLU A 396 37.19 28.52 28.11
CA GLU A 396 36.14 29.50 28.40
C GLU A 396 35.93 30.47 27.23
N ALA A 397 37.00 30.94 26.59
CA ALA A 397 36.90 31.78 25.39
C ALA A 397 36.25 31.02 24.22
N SER A 398 36.62 29.75 24.03
CA SER A 398 36.05 28.86 23.01
C SER A 398 34.55 28.63 23.25
N LEU A 399 34.15 28.30 24.48
CA LEU A 399 32.76 28.15 24.87
C LEU A 399 31.95 29.44 24.64
N GLY A 400 32.52 30.60 24.96
CA GLY A 400 31.91 31.90 24.68
C GLY A 400 31.64 32.14 23.19
N THR A 401 32.56 31.71 22.30
CA THR A 401 32.36 31.83 20.84
C THR A 401 31.33 30.84 20.30
N MET A 402 31.33 29.59 20.78
CA MET A 402 30.32 28.59 20.42
C MET A 402 28.93 29.02 20.85
N TRP A 403 28.80 29.57 22.06
CA TRP A 403 27.54 30.10 22.57
C TRP A 403 27.01 31.25 21.70
N LYS A 404 27.87 32.22 21.33
CA LYS A 404 27.49 33.31 20.42
C LYS A 404 27.04 32.82 19.05
N LYS A 405 27.74 31.83 18.48
CA LYS A 405 27.38 31.24 17.19
C LYS A 405 26.01 30.54 17.27
N TRP A 406 25.79 29.76 18.31
CA TRP A 406 24.52 29.08 18.54
C TRP A 406 23.34 30.07 18.70
N MET A 407 23.53 31.16 19.45
CA MET A 407 22.50 32.22 19.58
C MET A 407 22.15 32.89 18.24
N MET A 408 23.14 33.04 17.34
CA MET A 408 22.92 33.61 16.01
C MET A 408 22.20 32.64 15.06
N GLU A 409 22.49 31.34 15.16
CA GLU A 409 21.84 30.29 14.36
C GLU A 409 20.42 29.97 14.85
N ASN A 410 20.13 30.15 16.14
CA ASN A 410 18.85 29.79 16.78
C ASN A 410 18.19 30.95 17.54
N PRO A 411 17.89 32.09 16.90
CA PRO A 411 17.44 33.31 17.58
C PRO A 411 16.10 33.17 18.30
N ASN A 412 15.23 32.25 17.86
CA ASN A 412 13.92 32.03 18.45
C ASN A 412 13.98 31.19 19.73
N GLU A 413 14.87 30.20 19.80
CA GLU A 413 15.05 29.36 21.00
C GLU A 413 15.73 30.15 22.11
N TRP A 414 16.75 30.94 21.76
CA TRP A 414 17.40 31.86 22.69
C TRP A 414 16.39 32.81 23.36
N ARG A 415 15.55 33.50 22.57
CA ARG A 415 14.52 34.42 23.13
C ARG A 415 13.52 33.71 24.04
N LYS A 416 13.22 32.44 23.77
CA LYS A 416 12.33 31.63 24.61
C LYS A 416 12.98 31.28 25.95
N GLN A 417 14.26 30.93 25.95
CA GLN A 417 15.04 30.69 27.17
C GLN A 417 15.25 31.98 27.98
N GLU A 418 15.55 33.10 27.32
CA GLU A 418 15.70 34.40 27.98
C GLU A 418 14.38 34.86 28.63
N ALA A 419 13.23 34.63 27.96
CA ALA A 419 11.92 34.90 28.52
C ALA A 419 11.60 34.01 29.74
N ALA A 420 12.01 32.73 29.71
CA ALA A 420 11.83 31.81 30.83
C ALA A 420 12.71 32.19 32.03
N ALA A 421 13.97 32.59 31.80
CA ALA A 421 14.86 33.06 32.85
C ALA A 421 14.33 34.33 33.55
N ARG A 422 13.81 35.29 32.77
CA ARG A 422 13.19 36.52 33.34
C ARG A 422 11.91 36.26 34.11
N GLN A 423 11.19 35.17 33.82
CA GLN A 423 10.03 34.76 34.61
C GLN A 423 10.43 34.07 35.93
N GLY A 424 11.58 33.41 35.97
CA GLY A 424 12.14 32.81 37.18
C GLY A 424 12.65 33.81 38.19
N ASP A 425 13.20 34.94 37.76
CA ASP A 425 13.70 36.00 38.66
C ASP A 425 12.60 36.94 39.19
N ALA A 426 11.39 36.86 38.64
CA ALA A 426 10.23 37.66 39.04
C ALA A 426 9.29 36.93 40.03
N ALA A 427 9.57 35.67 40.33
CA ALA A 427 8.89 34.84 41.34
C ALA A 427 9.78 34.72 42.58
#